data_AF-A0AA88KI51-F1
#
_entry.id   AF-A0AA88KI51-F1
#
_cell.length_a   1.000
_cell.length_b   1.000
_cell.length_c   1.000
_cell.angle_alpha   90.00
_cell.angle_beta   90.00
_cell.angle_gamma   90.00
#
_symmetry.space_group_name_H-M   'P 1'
#
loop_
_entity.id
_entity.type
_entity.pdbx_description
1 polymer ?
#
loop_
_entity_poly.entity_id
_entity_poly.type
_entity_poly.pdbx_seq_one_letter_code
_entity_poly.pdbx_strand_id
1 'polypeptide(L)'
;MEFIEGCSIKEYLRKFEVQANSSEEHIWDQSCLEIFHSVGKIVGTLHKNKLVHGDLTTSNMMLRNGNIDNIVMIDFGLSFTTTLDEDKAVDLYVLERALLSTHPNSERLFDQLTEGYKIADLNQSKSVLKKLDQVRQRGRKKSMIG
;
A
#
# COMPACT_ATOMS: atom_id res chain seq x y z
N MET A 1 19.00 -10.71 -9.49
CA MET A 1 17.54 -10.79 -9.27
C MET A 1 16.91 -11.28 -10.57
N GLU A 2 15.78 -11.98 -10.50
CA GLU A 2 14.96 -12.31 -11.67
C GLU A 2 14.47 -10.99 -12.32
N PHE A 3 14.44 -10.94 -13.65
CA PHE A 3 13.79 -9.83 -14.34
C PHE A 3 12.27 -10.03 -14.30
N ILE A 4 11.54 -9.03 -13.82
CA ILE A 4 10.08 -9.07 -13.78
C ILE A 4 9.54 -8.33 -15.01
N GLU A 5 9.10 -9.10 -16.00
CA GLU A 5 8.37 -8.55 -17.14
C GLU A 5 7.03 -7.96 -16.67
N GLY A 6 6.75 -6.69 -16.99
CA GLY A 6 5.57 -5.99 -16.50
C GLY A 6 5.81 -4.50 -16.26
N CYS A 7 4.97 -3.88 -15.42
CA CYS A 7 5.11 -2.48 -15.01
C CYS A 7 4.87 -2.33 -13.51
N SER A 8 5.36 -1.23 -12.93
CA SER A 8 5.09 -0.93 -11.52
C SER A 8 3.61 -0.57 -11.30
N ILE A 9 3.09 -0.82 -10.09
CA ILE A 9 1.73 -0.40 -9.73
C ILE A 9 1.58 1.12 -9.89
N LYS A 10 2.63 1.90 -9.57
CA LYS A 10 2.66 3.35 -9.82
C LYS A 10 2.37 3.71 -11.28
N GLU A 11 3.05 3.05 -12.23
CA GLU A 11 2.84 3.28 -13.66
C GLU A 11 1.46 2.80 -14.12
N TYR A 12 0.97 1.71 -13.55
CA TYR A 12 -0.38 1.22 -13.83
C TYR A 12 -1.44 2.25 -13.44
N LEU A 13 -1.39 2.78 -12.21
CA LEU A 13 -2.36 3.76 -11.69
C LEU A 13 -2.40 5.06 -12.51
N ARG A 14 -1.24 5.54 -13.00
CA ARG A 14 -1.17 6.75 -13.85
C ARG A 14 -2.07 6.71 -15.08
N LYS A 15 -2.37 5.53 -15.61
CA LYS A 15 -3.26 5.36 -16.77
C LYS A 15 -4.71 5.77 -16.45
N PHE A 16 -5.11 5.65 -15.20
CA PHE A 16 -6.47 5.92 -14.73
C PHE A 16 -6.63 7.36 -14.20
N GLU A 17 -5.54 8.02 -13.82
CA GLU A 17 -5.57 9.43 -13.38
C GLU A 17 -6.09 10.39 -14.46
N VAL A 18 -5.79 10.11 -15.73
CA VAL A 18 -6.22 10.93 -16.86
C VAL A 18 -7.75 10.92 -17.02
N GLN A 19 -8.42 9.83 -16.61
CA GLN A 19 -9.87 9.67 -16.71
C GLN A 19 -10.63 10.27 -15.52
N ALA A 20 -9.98 10.40 -14.35
CA ALA A 20 -10.60 10.92 -13.13
C ALA A 20 -10.86 12.44 -13.15
N ASN A 21 -10.26 13.18 -14.08
CA ASN A 21 -10.41 14.64 -14.18
C ASN A 21 -11.71 15.11 -14.88
N SER A 22 -12.51 14.18 -15.42
CA SER A 22 -13.81 14.48 -16.04
C SER A 22 -14.97 14.15 -15.10
N SER A 23 -15.25 15.05 -14.14
CA SER A 23 -16.54 15.37 -13.49
C SER A 23 -17.57 14.28 -13.10
N GLU A 24 -17.32 12.99 -13.24
CA GLU A 24 -18.20 11.91 -12.80
C GLU A 24 -17.57 11.10 -11.67
N GLU A 25 -18.37 10.97 -10.63
CA GLU A 25 -18.10 10.35 -9.35
C GLU A 25 -17.90 8.83 -9.53
N HIS A 26 -16.71 8.38 -9.96
CA HIS A 26 -16.06 7.08 -9.65
C HIS A 26 -14.58 7.15 -10.05
N ILE A 27 -13.72 7.48 -9.08
CA ILE A 27 -12.34 7.98 -9.31
C ILE A 27 -11.34 6.87 -9.70
N TRP A 28 -11.59 5.62 -9.30
CA TRP A 28 -10.73 4.48 -9.62
C TRP A 28 -11.55 3.30 -10.11
N ASP A 29 -11.07 2.64 -11.17
CA ASP A 29 -11.69 1.45 -11.73
C ASP A 29 -11.65 0.25 -10.77
N GLN A 30 -12.56 -0.69 -10.97
CA GLN A 30 -12.68 -1.91 -10.16
C GLN A 30 -11.38 -2.71 -10.12
N SER A 31 -10.63 -2.74 -11.24
CA SER A 31 -9.32 -3.41 -11.29
C SER A 31 -8.30 -2.80 -10.31
N CYS A 32 -8.29 -1.48 -10.14
CA CYS A 32 -7.43 -0.79 -9.18
C CYS A 32 -7.78 -1.15 -7.74
N LEU A 33 -9.08 -1.26 -7.43
CA LEU A 33 -9.58 -1.67 -6.12
C LEU A 33 -9.14 -3.10 -5.79
N GLU A 34 -9.26 -4.01 -6.75
CA GLU A 34 -8.83 -5.42 -6.62
C GLU A 34 -7.33 -5.57 -6.42
N ILE A 35 -6.53 -4.81 -7.18
CA ILE A 35 -5.07 -4.75 -6.99
C ILE A 35 -4.74 -4.36 -5.55
N PHE A 36 -5.33 -3.27 -5.03
CA PHE A 36 -5.00 -2.80 -3.69
C PHE A 36 -5.48 -3.76 -2.60
N HIS A 37 -6.61 -4.42 -2.81
CA HIS A 37 -7.04 -5.50 -1.92
C HIS A 37 -6.02 -6.67 -1.91
N SER A 38 -5.48 -7.05 -3.07
CA SER A 38 -4.42 -8.06 -3.18
C SER A 38 -3.09 -7.59 -2.57
N VAL A 39 -2.69 -6.33 -2.77
CA VAL A 39 -1.53 -5.73 -2.09
C VAL A 39 -1.71 -5.81 -0.57
N GLY A 40 -2.90 -5.49 -0.07
CA GLY A 40 -3.24 -5.63 1.35
C GLY A 40 -2.96 -7.03 1.88
N LYS A 41 -3.43 -8.07 1.17
CA LYS A 41 -3.16 -9.47 1.56
C LYS A 41 -1.67 -9.80 1.59
N ILE A 42 -0.91 -9.33 0.61
CA ILE A 42 0.55 -9.55 0.52
C ILE A 42 1.24 -8.89 1.71
N VAL A 43 0.98 -7.59 1.95
CA VAL A 43 1.57 -6.85 3.08
C VAL A 43 1.16 -7.47 4.42
N GLY A 44 -0.09 -7.87 4.57
CA GLY A 44 -0.58 -8.60 5.74
C GLY A 44 0.18 -9.90 5.96
N THR A 45 0.49 -10.62 4.89
CA THR A 45 1.30 -11.85 4.95
C THR A 45 2.74 -11.57 5.36
N LEU A 46 3.37 -10.51 4.84
CA LEU A 46 4.73 -10.10 5.26
C LEU A 46 4.76 -9.78 6.75
N HIS A 47 3.86 -8.91 7.21
CA HIS A 47 3.77 -8.48 8.60
C HIS A 47 3.41 -9.61 9.56
N LYS A 48 2.53 -10.53 9.14
CA LYS A 48 2.22 -11.76 9.87
C LYS A 48 3.47 -12.59 10.14
N ASN A 49 4.35 -12.68 9.14
CA ASN A 49 5.64 -13.36 9.23
C ASN A 49 6.76 -12.47 9.80
N LYS A 50 6.41 -11.38 10.50
CA LYS A 50 7.33 -10.48 11.20
C LYS A 50 8.28 -9.73 10.25
N LEU A 51 8.02 -9.70 8.95
CA LEU A 51 8.84 -8.98 7.98
C LEU A 51 8.19 -7.64 7.66
N VAL A 52 8.94 -6.55 7.82
CA VAL A 52 8.58 -5.20 7.39
C VAL A 52 9.42 -4.86 6.16
N HIS A 53 8.81 -4.19 5.17
CA HIS A 53 9.50 -3.83 3.93
C HIS A 53 10.51 -2.70 4.14
N GLY A 54 10.12 -1.67 4.90
CA GLY A 54 10.99 -0.53 5.25
C GLY A 54 11.01 0.60 4.20
N ASP A 55 10.59 0.30 2.97
CA ASP A 55 10.35 1.26 1.88
C ASP A 55 9.10 0.87 1.06
N LEU A 56 7.96 0.73 1.75
CA LEU A 56 6.75 0.23 1.12
C LEU A 56 6.07 1.30 0.25
N THR A 57 6.36 1.31 -1.05
CA THR A 57 5.76 2.25 -2.03
C THR A 57 5.20 1.53 -3.26
N THR A 58 4.33 2.18 -4.03
CA THR A 58 3.78 1.62 -5.28
C THR A 58 4.80 1.45 -6.41
N SER A 59 6.00 2.03 -6.27
CA SER A 59 7.12 1.82 -7.22
C SER A 59 7.86 0.52 -6.92
N ASN A 60 7.79 0.03 -5.67
CA ASN A 60 8.42 -1.22 -5.21
C ASN A 60 7.46 -2.42 -5.34
N MET A 61 6.44 -2.29 -6.18
CA MET A 61 5.44 -3.33 -6.47
C MET A 61 5.25 -3.43 -7.98
N MET A 62 5.39 -4.63 -8.52
CA MET A 62 5.33 -4.91 -9.96
C MET A 62 4.10 -5.77 -10.29
N LEU A 63 3.37 -5.41 -11.35
CA LEU A 63 2.37 -6.27 -11.98
C LEU A 63 3.06 -7.10 -13.07
N ARG A 64 3.31 -8.38 -12.80
CA ARG A 64 3.98 -9.27 -13.74
C ARG A 64 3.07 -9.51 -14.94
N ASN A 65 3.59 -9.27 -16.15
CA ASN A 65 2.87 -9.37 -17.42
C ASN A 65 1.59 -8.51 -17.48
N GLY A 66 1.50 -7.44 -16.68
CA GLY A 66 0.29 -6.62 -16.55
C GLY A 66 -0.89 -7.36 -15.92
N ASN A 67 -0.67 -8.53 -15.32
CA ASN A 67 -1.72 -9.31 -14.67
C ASN A 67 -1.96 -8.80 -13.24
N ILE A 68 -3.20 -8.36 -12.97
CA ILE A 68 -3.63 -7.83 -11.68
C ILE A 68 -3.55 -8.84 -10.53
N ASP A 69 -3.58 -10.13 -10.84
CA ASP A 69 -3.45 -11.22 -9.87
C ASP A 69 -1.99 -11.58 -9.56
N ASN A 70 -1.03 -11.03 -10.30
CA ASN A 70 0.39 -11.36 -10.16
C ASN A 70 1.21 -10.14 -9.75
N ILE A 71 1.10 -9.81 -8.47
CA ILE A 71 1.85 -8.73 -7.82
C ILE A 71 3.14 -9.29 -7.23
N VAL A 72 4.27 -8.67 -7.59
CA VAL A 72 5.60 -8.99 -7.08
C VAL A 72 6.13 -7.80 -6.27
N MET A 73 6.46 -8.04 -5.00
CA MET A 73 7.17 -7.08 -4.15
C MET A 73 8.65 -7.10 -4.49
N ILE A 74 9.28 -5.94 -4.65
CA ILE A 74 10.70 -5.80 -4.96
C ILE A 74 11.38 -4.84 -3.99
N ASP A 75 12.71 -4.84 -3.99
CA ASP A 75 13.54 -3.95 -3.18
C ASP A 75 13.34 -4.07 -1.66
N PHE A 76 13.74 -5.22 -1.13
CA PHE A 76 13.81 -5.48 0.32
C PHE A 76 15.11 -4.94 0.96
N GLY A 77 15.79 -3.98 0.34
CA GLY A 77 17.08 -3.46 0.81
C GLY A 77 17.04 -2.81 2.20
N LEU A 78 15.89 -2.26 2.57
CA LEU A 78 15.63 -1.69 3.90
C LEU A 78 14.74 -2.58 4.79
N SER A 79 14.50 -3.81 4.36
CA SER A 79 13.63 -4.72 5.09
C SER A 79 14.29 -5.22 6.37
N PHE A 80 13.46 -5.49 7.38
CA PHE A 80 13.93 -6.04 8.64
C PHE A 80 12.83 -6.83 9.33
N THR A 81 13.24 -7.72 10.25
CA THR A 81 12.32 -8.52 11.04
C THR A 81 11.95 -7.83 12.35
N THR A 82 10.67 -7.76 12.66
CA THR A 82 10.16 -7.14 13.90
C THR A 82 8.83 -7.74 14.33
N THR A 83 8.61 -7.80 15.63
CA THR A 83 7.31 -8.15 16.23
C THR A 83 6.50 -6.93 16.63
N LEU A 84 7.06 -5.72 16.50
CA LEU A 84 6.42 -4.50 16.95
C LEU A 84 5.34 -4.05 15.96
N ASP A 85 4.15 -3.77 16.48
CA ASP A 85 3.05 -3.22 15.68
C ASP A 85 3.32 -1.79 15.21
N GLU A 86 4.19 -1.05 15.91
CA GLU A 86 4.61 0.30 15.53
C GLU A 86 5.36 0.28 14.19
N ASP A 87 6.31 -0.63 13.99
CA ASP A 87 7.10 -0.71 12.76
C ASP A 87 6.21 -1.06 11.56
N LYS A 88 5.31 -2.03 11.74
CA LYS A 88 4.31 -2.44 10.74
C LYS A 88 3.35 -1.30 10.39
N ALA A 89 2.93 -0.53 11.40
CA ALA A 89 2.09 0.64 11.20
C ALA A 89 2.82 1.76 10.46
N VAL A 90 4.12 1.95 10.73
CA VAL A 90 4.96 2.89 9.98
C VAL A 90 5.09 2.45 8.52
N ASP A 91 5.26 1.16 8.25
CA ASP A 91 5.34 0.63 6.87
C ASP A 91 4.04 0.91 6.08
N LEU A 92 2.87 0.61 6.69
CA LEU A 92 1.57 0.96 6.11
C LEU A 92 1.39 2.47 5.92
N TYR A 93 1.89 3.28 6.86
CA TYR A 93 1.82 4.73 6.77
C TYR A 93 2.70 5.28 5.64
N VAL A 94 3.90 4.72 5.41
CA VAL A 94 4.75 5.08 4.27
C VAL A 94 4.00 4.83 2.97
N LEU A 95 3.35 3.68 2.84
CA LEU A 95 2.54 3.36 1.66
C LEU A 95 1.36 4.31 1.48
N GLU A 96 0.62 4.61 2.55
CA GLU A 96 -0.49 5.58 2.53
C GLU A 96 -0.03 6.94 2.01
N ARG A 97 1.10 7.44 2.53
CA ARG A 97 1.65 8.74 2.14
C ARG A 97 2.20 8.73 0.71
N ALA A 98 2.90 7.68 0.31
CA ALA A 98 3.42 7.54 -1.04
C ALA A 98 2.28 7.50 -2.07
N LEU A 99 1.20 6.79 -1.74
CA LEU A 99 0.00 6.68 -2.56
C LEU A 99 -0.68 8.04 -2.72
N LEU A 100 -1.07 8.69 -1.61
CA LEU A 100 -1.75 10.00 -1.63
C LEU A 100 -0.90 11.12 -2.25
N SER A 101 0.43 11.04 -2.15
CA SER A 101 1.33 12.03 -2.73
C SER A 101 1.48 11.87 -4.25
N THR A 102 1.36 10.64 -4.76
CA THR A 102 1.59 10.36 -6.19
C THR A 102 0.29 10.33 -6.96
N HIS A 103 -0.78 9.86 -6.32
CA HIS A 103 -2.08 9.58 -6.90
C HIS A 103 -3.16 10.29 -6.06
N PRO A 104 -3.57 11.53 -6.40
CA PRO A 104 -4.61 12.24 -5.67
C PRO A 104 -5.93 11.45 -5.64
N ASN A 105 -6.74 11.65 -4.60
CA ASN A 105 -8.05 10.99 -4.42
C ASN A 105 -7.97 9.45 -4.33
N SER A 106 -6.87 8.91 -3.80
CA SER A 106 -6.61 7.46 -3.67
C SER A 106 -7.06 6.86 -2.34
N GLU A 107 -7.84 7.56 -1.53
CA GLU A 107 -8.29 7.11 -0.21
C GLU A 107 -9.01 5.75 -0.31
N ARG A 108 -9.87 5.59 -1.31
CA ARG A 108 -10.57 4.33 -1.57
C ARG A 108 -9.65 3.15 -1.88
N LEU A 109 -8.52 3.39 -2.56
CA LEU A 109 -7.52 2.35 -2.80
C LEU A 109 -6.90 1.89 -1.48
N PHE A 110 -6.58 2.85 -0.60
CA PHE A 110 -6.04 2.52 0.71
C PHE A 110 -7.06 1.78 1.60
N ASP A 111 -8.35 2.13 1.52
CA ASP A 111 -9.41 1.40 2.21
C ASP A 111 -9.42 -0.09 1.78
N GLN A 112 -9.38 -0.37 0.47
CA GLN A 112 -9.31 -1.75 -0.05
C GLN A 112 -8.07 -2.49 0.44
N LEU A 113 -6.92 -1.79 0.49
CA LEU A 113 -5.71 -2.35 1.06
C LEU A 113 -5.87 -2.73 2.53
N THR A 114 -6.50 -1.89 3.34
CA THR A 114 -6.74 -2.22 4.75
C THR A 114 -7.69 -3.41 4.92
N GLU A 115 -8.70 -3.56 4.05
CA GLU A 115 -9.57 -4.75 4.06
C GLU A 115 -8.78 -6.02 3.70
N GLY A 116 -7.96 -5.95 2.64
CA GLY A 116 -7.09 -7.06 2.25
C GLY A 116 -6.07 -7.44 3.33
N TYR A 117 -5.52 -6.43 4.01
CA TYR A 117 -4.55 -6.60 5.10
C TYR A 117 -5.13 -7.41 6.27
N LYS A 118 -6.42 -7.24 6.58
CA LYS A 118 -7.09 -7.97 7.67
C LYS A 118 -7.18 -9.48 7.41
N ILE A 119 -7.16 -9.91 6.15
CA ILE A 119 -7.35 -11.32 5.76
C ILE A 119 -6.21 -12.21 6.24
N ALA A 120 -4.97 -11.70 6.26
CA ALA A 120 -3.81 -12.51 6.64
C ALA A 120 -3.84 -12.93 8.12
N ASP A 121 -4.19 -12.01 9.02
CA ASP A 121 -4.35 -12.22 10.45
C ASP A 121 -5.25 -11.12 11.06
N LEU A 122 -6.46 -11.49 11.49
CA LEU A 122 -7.44 -10.53 11.99
C LEU A 122 -7.04 -9.93 13.36
N ASN A 123 -6.31 -10.66 14.20
CA ASN A 123 -5.96 -10.18 15.53
C ASN A 123 -4.79 -9.20 15.45
N GLN A 124 -3.76 -9.54 14.68
CA GLN A 124 -2.64 -8.65 14.41
C GLN A 124 -3.11 -7.40 13.66
N SER A 125 -3.97 -7.56 12.65
CA SER A 125 -4.41 -6.41 11.86
C SER A 125 -5.16 -5.38 12.71
N LYS A 126 -5.99 -5.80 13.67
CA LYS A 126 -6.64 -4.87 14.62
C LYS A 126 -5.63 -4.04 15.41
N SER A 127 -4.57 -4.66 15.95
CA SER A 127 -3.58 -3.94 16.75
C SER A 127 -2.72 -3.00 15.91
N VAL A 128 -2.28 -3.45 14.73
CA VAL A 128 -1.50 -2.65 13.78
C VAL A 128 -2.32 -1.49 13.21
N LEU A 129 -3.59 -1.69 12.83
CA LEU A 129 -4.43 -0.60 12.29
C LEU A 129 -4.76 0.45 13.37
N LYS A 130 -5.03 0.02 14.61
CA LYS A 130 -5.15 0.96 15.74
C LYS A 130 -3.86 1.75 15.94
N LYS A 131 -2.71 1.12 15.72
CA LYS A 131 -1.41 1.77 15.82
C LYS A 131 -1.15 2.74 14.66
N LEU A 132 -1.57 2.39 13.45
CA LEU A 132 -1.54 3.26 12.27
C LEU A 132 -2.26 4.58 12.52
N ASP A 133 -3.41 4.58 13.20
CA ASP A 133 -4.11 5.81 13.58
C ASP A 133 -3.27 6.71 14.52
N GLN A 134 -2.49 6.13 15.42
CA GLN A 134 -1.57 6.88 16.29
C GLN A 134 -0.39 7.45 15.49
N VAL A 135 0.13 6.70 14.52
CA VAL A 135 1.20 7.15 13.61
C VAL A 135 0.68 8.32 12.76
N ARG A 136 -0.51 8.21 12.17
CA ARG A 136 -1.18 9.29 11.39
C ARG A 136 -1.28 10.59 12.18
N GLN A 137 -1.71 10.53 13.44
CA GLN A 137 -1.83 11.73 14.30
C GLN A 137 -0.46 12.39 14.55
N ARG A 138 0.59 11.60 14.77
CA ARG A 138 1.96 12.13 14.95
C ARG A 138 2.52 12.73 13.67
N GLY A 139 2.26 12.11 12.51
CA GLY A 139 2.67 12.62 11.21
C GLY A 139 2.02 13.97 10.87
N ARG A 140 0.72 14.15 11.16
CA ARG A 140 0.00 15.41 10.96
C ARG A 140 0.58 16.57 11.78
N LYS A 141 1.02 16.32 13.01
CA LYS A 141 1.64 17.36 13.86
C LYS A 141 2.95 17.89 13.30
N LYS A 142 3.76 17.05 12.64
CA LYS A 142 5.01 17.48 12.00
C LYS A 142 4.77 18.34 10.75
N SER A 143 3.65 18.15 10.05
CA SER A 143 3.30 18.94 8.85
C SER A 143 2.82 20.37 9.15
N MET A 144 2.43 20.67 10.39
CA MET A 144 1.95 22.02 10.79
C MET A 144 3.07 22.93 11.33
N ILE A 145 4.33 22.47 11.36
CA ILE A 145 5.49 23.22 11.87
C ILE A 145 6.47 23.53 10.70
N GLY A 146 5.97 23.59 9.48
CA GLY A 146 6.72 23.95 8.27
C GLY A 146 6.31 25.30 7.73
#